data_AF-A0A9D1A298-F1
#
_entry.id   AF-A0A9D1A298-F1
#
_cell.length_a   1.000
_cell.length_b   1.000
_cell.length_c   1.000
_cell.angle_alpha   90.00
_cell.angle_beta   90.00
_cell.angle_gamma   90.00
#
_symmetry.space_group_name_H-M   'P 1'
#
loop_
_entity.id
_entity.type
_entity.pdbx_description
1 polymer ?
#
loop_
_entity_poly.entity_id
_entity_poly.type
_entity_poly.pdbx_seq_one_letter_code
_entity_poly.pdbx_strand_id
1 'polypeptide(L)'
;FGVLYTFMGGLYCAPVAVVGAIVGELVMWGKGSYHDIKRIVGGYIVYWVTFGFYGVMPYMLFREAYMEQLGTYYNAADVAAMVAQYTELPWILLMMAMFVAGTVVGGLIGSKFLKKHVRKAKIA
;
A
#
# COMPACT_ATOMS: atom_id res chain seq x y z
N PHE A 1 6.43 5.94 5.15
CA PHE A 1 5.77 6.03 3.84
C PHE A 1 4.49 6.87 3.91
N GLY A 2 3.51 6.51 4.77
CA GLY A 2 2.26 7.29 4.94
C GLY A 2 2.45 8.77 5.26
N VAL A 3 3.41 9.13 6.13
CA VAL A 3 3.71 10.54 6.47
C VAL A 3 4.15 11.35 5.25
N LEU A 4 5.04 10.80 4.40
CA LEU A 4 5.49 11.48 3.18
C LEU A 4 4.33 11.72 2.20
N TYR A 5 3.48 10.70 2.00
CA TYR A 5 2.30 10.81 1.15
C TYR A 5 1.27 11.81 1.69
N THR A 6 1.17 11.93 3.01
CA THR A 6 0.32 12.92 3.68
C THR A 6 0.77 14.34 3.34
N PHE A 7 2.08 14.61 3.35
CA PHE A 7 2.64 15.91 2.98
C PHE A 7 2.59 16.20 1.48
N MET A 8 2.53 15.18 0.62
CA MET A 8 2.40 15.33 -0.84
C MET A 8 0.96 15.61 -1.32
N GLY A 9 0.06 16.02 -0.42
CA GLY A 9 -1.32 16.35 -0.74
C GLY A 9 -2.33 15.23 -0.46
N GLY A 10 -1.88 14.05 -0.03
CA GLY A 10 -2.76 12.95 0.37
C GLY A 10 -3.14 13.00 1.84
N LEU A 11 -3.78 14.07 2.33
CA LEU A 11 -4.18 14.18 3.76
C LEU A 11 -5.03 12.99 4.24
N TYR A 12 -5.86 12.44 3.34
CA TYR A 12 -6.67 11.24 3.59
C TYR A 12 -5.86 9.94 3.70
N CYS A 13 -4.60 9.95 3.26
CA CYS A 13 -3.68 8.83 3.37
C CYS A 13 -3.23 8.60 4.82
N ALA A 14 -3.16 9.66 5.63
CA ALA A 14 -2.66 9.59 7.00
C ALA A 14 -3.46 8.63 7.90
N PRO A 15 -4.80 8.76 8.04
CA PRO A 15 -5.57 7.84 8.88
C PRO A 15 -5.52 6.39 8.38
N VAL A 16 -5.55 6.16 7.06
CA VAL A 16 -5.50 4.79 6.53
C VAL A 16 -4.11 4.17 6.70
N ALA A 17 -3.05 4.95 6.54
CA ALA A 17 -1.70 4.49 6.82
C ALA A 17 -1.48 4.17 8.30
N VAL A 18 -2.07 4.95 9.21
CA VAL A 18 -2.02 4.67 10.66
C VAL A 18 -2.78 3.38 10.97
N VAL A 19 -4.01 3.20 10.46
CA VAL A 19 -4.78 1.97 10.65
C VAL A 19 -4.04 0.76 10.08
N GLY A 20 -3.54 0.86 8.85
CA GLY A 20 -2.76 -0.21 8.21
C GLY A 20 -1.49 -0.54 8.98
N ALA A 21 -0.82 0.45 9.58
CA ALA A 21 0.35 0.24 10.41
C ALA A 21 -0.01 -0.48 11.71
N ILE A 22 -1.10 -0.09 12.38
CA ILE A 22 -1.58 -0.75 13.59
C ILE A 22 -1.95 -2.21 13.30
N VAL A 23 -2.69 -2.48 12.21
CA VAL A 23 -3.09 -3.85 11.84
C VAL A 23 -1.87 -4.68 11.42
N GLY A 24 -0.93 -4.10 10.66
CA GLY A 24 0.33 -4.78 10.31
C GLY A 24 1.18 -5.10 11.54
N GLU A 25 1.21 -4.22 12.53
CA GLU A 25 1.92 -4.40 13.80
C GLU A 25 1.27 -5.50 14.66
N LEU A 26 -0.06 -5.56 14.69
CA LEU A 26 -0.81 -6.63 15.37
C LEU A 26 -0.47 -8.01 14.80
N VAL A 27 -0.24 -8.13 13.49
CA VAL A 27 0.18 -9.38 12.85
C VAL A 27 1.62 -9.77 13.25
N MET A 28 2.44 -8.79 13.65
CA MET A 28 3.78 -9.00 14.18
C MET A 28 3.81 -9.15 15.71
N TRP A 29 2.68 -9.21 16.40
CA TRP A 29 2.65 -9.32 17.87
C TRP A 29 3.29 -10.64 18.34
N GLY A 30 4.41 -10.54 19.07
CA GLY A 30 5.08 -11.69 19.69
C GLY A 30 6.59 -11.50 19.91
N LYS A 31 7.18 -12.25 20.85
CA LYS A 31 8.63 -12.20 21.13
C LYS A 31 9.43 -12.70 19.92
N GLY A 32 10.47 -11.95 19.53
CA GLY A 32 11.36 -12.31 18.42
C GLY A 32 10.81 -12.07 17.01
N SER A 33 9.62 -11.48 16.88
CA SER A 33 8.92 -11.29 15.60
C SER A 33 9.71 -10.42 14.61
N TYR A 34 10.40 -9.39 15.11
CA TYR A 34 11.23 -8.50 14.30
C TYR A 34 12.53 -9.14 13.76
N HIS A 35 12.88 -10.36 14.18
CA HIS A 35 14.00 -11.11 13.61
C HIS A 35 13.57 -12.15 12.56
N ASP A 36 12.25 -12.37 12.41
CA ASP A 36 11.71 -13.28 11.40
C ASP A 36 11.22 -12.50 10.18
N ILE A 37 12.01 -12.61 9.09
CA ILE A 37 11.68 -12.02 7.78
C ILE A 37 10.28 -12.43 7.29
N LYS A 38 9.79 -13.63 7.59
CA LYS A 38 8.46 -14.07 7.14
C LYS A 38 7.35 -13.27 7.83
N ARG A 39 7.53 -12.95 9.11
CA ARG A 39 6.58 -12.13 9.88
C ARG A 39 6.62 -10.67 9.47
N ILE A 40 7.81 -10.13 9.21
CA ILE A 40 7.98 -8.78 8.64
C ILE A 40 7.28 -8.67 7.28
N VAL A 41 7.51 -9.62 6.37
CA VAL A 41 6.84 -9.64 5.07
C VAL A 41 5.33 -9.79 5.22
N GLY A 42 4.86 -10.62 6.16
CA GLY A 42 3.44 -10.78 6.47
C GLY A 42 2.77 -9.50 6.95
N GLY A 43 3.36 -8.82 7.94
CA GLY A 43 2.87 -7.52 8.42
C GLY A 43 2.87 -6.45 7.33
N TYR A 44 3.88 -6.47 6.45
CA TYR A 44 3.97 -5.52 5.34
C TYR A 44 2.92 -5.79 4.25
N ILE A 45 2.60 -7.06 3.95
CA ILE A 45 1.48 -7.41 3.06
C ILE A 45 0.17 -6.84 3.60
N VAL A 46 -0.08 -7.00 4.90
CA VAL A 46 -1.30 -6.51 5.54
C VAL A 46 -1.40 -4.99 5.52
N TYR A 47 -0.28 -4.30 5.74
CA TYR A 47 -0.18 -2.85 5.56
C TYR A 47 -0.54 -2.45 4.11
N TRP A 48 0.05 -3.09 3.10
CA TRP A 48 -0.19 -2.75 1.69
C TRP A 48 -1.60 -3.10 1.20
N VAL A 49 -2.20 -4.19 1.69
CA VAL A 49 -3.60 -4.51 1.38
C VAL A 49 -4.53 -3.45 1.98
N THR A 50 -4.29 -3.03 3.23
CA THR A 50 -5.04 -1.94 3.87
C THR A 50 -4.86 -0.62 3.10
N PHE A 51 -3.64 -0.34 2.64
CA PHE A 51 -3.35 0.80 1.78
C PHE A 51 -4.00 0.68 0.39
N GLY A 52 -4.18 -0.54 -0.11
CA GLY A 52 -4.90 -0.82 -1.35
C GLY A 52 -6.36 -0.37 -1.29
N PHE A 53 -7.02 -0.54 -0.14
CA PHE A 53 -8.37 0.00 0.10
C PHE A 53 -8.39 1.53 0.09
N TYR A 54 -7.33 2.21 0.56
CA TYR A 54 -7.18 3.65 0.35
C TYR A 54 -7.16 4.02 -1.14
N GLY A 55 -6.57 3.19 -2.00
CA GLY A 55 -6.61 3.43 -3.46
C GLY A 55 -8.02 3.42 -4.06
N VAL A 56 -8.95 2.69 -3.45
CA VAL A 56 -10.35 2.56 -3.93
C VAL A 56 -11.28 3.61 -3.31
N MET A 57 -10.99 4.03 -2.07
CA MET A 57 -11.80 4.98 -1.29
C MET A 57 -12.13 6.32 -2.01
N PRO A 58 -11.18 7.02 -2.67
CA PRO A 58 -11.47 8.27 -3.39
C PRO A 58 -12.51 8.09 -4.50
N TYR A 59 -12.47 6.95 -5.20
CA TYR A 59 -13.40 6.64 -6.28
C TYR A 59 -14.81 6.36 -5.78
N MET A 60 -14.97 5.90 -4.55
CA MET A 60 -16.27 5.60 -3.95
C MET A 60 -16.86 6.78 -3.16
N LEU A 61 -16.05 7.48 -2.35
CA LEU A 61 -16.53 8.53 -1.45
C LEU A 61 -16.42 9.95 -2.03
N PHE A 62 -15.47 10.18 -2.92
CA PHE A 62 -15.17 11.51 -3.46
C PHE A 62 -15.28 11.54 -4.99
N ARG A 63 -16.12 10.67 -5.55
CA ARG A 63 -16.27 10.48 -7.00
C ARG A 63 -16.53 11.79 -7.75
N GLU A 64 -17.43 12.62 -7.22
CA GLU A 64 -17.81 13.90 -7.86
C GLU A 64 -16.63 14.89 -7.87
N ALA A 65 -15.97 15.09 -6.73
CA ALA A 65 -14.79 15.95 -6.64
C ALA A 65 -13.63 15.45 -7.51
N TYR A 66 -13.46 14.13 -7.62
CA TYR A 66 -12.45 13.51 -8.47
C TYR A 66 -12.77 13.69 -9.96
N MET A 67 -14.05 13.55 -10.34
CA MET A 67 -14.52 13.80 -11.71
C MET A 67 -14.44 15.28 -12.10
N GLU A 68 -14.70 16.21 -11.18
CA GLU A 68 -14.56 17.64 -11.41
C GLU A 68 -13.08 18.02 -11.63
N GLN A 69 -12.19 17.52 -10.77
CA GLN A 69 -10.76 17.80 -10.86
C GLN A 69 -10.14 17.24 -12.15
N LEU A 70 -10.49 16.00 -12.53
CA LEU A 70 -10.01 15.37 -13.76
C LEU A 70 -10.74 15.86 -15.01
N GLY A 71 -11.99 16.31 -14.89
CA GLY A 71 -12.76 16.90 -15.99
C GLY A 71 -12.13 18.18 -16.56
N THR A 72 -11.27 18.84 -15.78
CA THR A 72 -10.44 19.97 -16.25
C THR A 72 -9.37 19.55 -17.26
N TYR A 73 -8.93 18.28 -17.23
CA TYR A 73 -7.78 17.79 -18.00
C TYR A 73 -8.14 16.67 -18.99
N TYR A 74 -9.24 15.95 -18.75
CA TYR A 74 -9.65 14.77 -19.49
C TYR A 74 -11.14 14.81 -19.81
N ASN A 75 -11.55 14.16 -20.89
CA ASN A 75 -12.97 14.03 -21.24
C ASN A 75 -13.72 13.26 -20.15
N ALA A 76 -14.93 13.74 -19.81
CA ALA A 76 -15.76 13.15 -18.77
C ALA A 76 -16.08 11.66 -19.01
N ALA A 77 -16.18 11.24 -20.29
CA ALA A 77 -16.39 9.85 -20.66
C ALA A 77 -15.20 8.94 -20.29
N ASP A 78 -13.97 9.42 -20.50
CA ASP A 78 -12.75 8.66 -20.19
C ASP A 78 -12.54 8.56 -18.68
N VAL A 79 -12.82 9.65 -17.96
CA VAL A 79 -12.77 9.67 -16.49
C VAL A 79 -13.81 8.72 -15.91
N ALA A 80 -15.04 8.73 -16.42
CA ALA A 80 -16.11 7.84 -15.95
C ALA A 80 -15.80 6.36 -16.23
N ALA A 81 -15.24 6.05 -17.41
CA ALA A 81 -14.80 4.70 -17.76
C ALA A 81 -13.66 4.22 -16.86
N MET A 82 -12.69 5.10 -16.55
CA MET A 82 -11.60 4.79 -15.64
C MET A 82 -12.14 4.51 -14.22
N VAL A 83 -13.02 5.37 -13.70
CA VAL A 83 -13.62 5.18 -12.37
C VAL A 83 -14.42 3.87 -12.31
N ALA A 84 -15.17 3.53 -13.36
CA ALA A 84 -15.88 2.26 -13.46
C ALA A 84 -14.89 1.09 -13.40
N GLN A 85 -13.84 1.11 -14.22
CA GLN A 85 -12.84 0.05 -14.26
C GLN A 85 -12.12 -0.15 -12.91
N TYR A 86 -11.77 0.93 -12.20
CA TYR A 86 -11.08 0.84 -10.90
C TYR A 86 -12.00 0.42 -9.74
N THR A 87 -13.32 0.46 -9.93
CA THR A 87 -14.30 -0.02 -8.94
C THR A 87 -14.76 -1.45 -9.18
N GLU A 88 -14.42 -2.03 -10.33
CA GLU A 88 -14.70 -3.43 -10.65
C GLU A 88 -13.86 -4.40 -9.80
N LEU A 89 -14.52 -5.43 -9.27
CA LEU A 89 -13.92 -6.40 -8.35
C LEU A 89 -12.65 -7.10 -8.91
N PRO A 90 -12.59 -7.51 -10.20
CA PRO A 90 -11.39 -8.12 -10.77
C PRO A 90 -10.16 -7.20 -10.75
N TRP A 91 -10.36 -5.90 -10.97
CA TRP A 91 -9.26 -4.93 -11.01
C TRP A 91 -8.73 -4.63 -9.60
N ILE A 92 -9.63 -4.55 -8.62
CA ILE A 92 -9.25 -4.44 -7.21
C ILE A 92 -8.42 -5.66 -6.79
N LEU A 93 -8.86 -6.87 -7.14
CA LEU A 93 -8.14 -8.11 -6.85
C LEU A 93 -6.77 -8.16 -7.53
N LEU A 94 -6.68 -7.72 -8.79
CA LEU A 94 -5.42 -7.64 -9.53
C LEU A 94 -4.45 -6.65 -8.88
N MET A 95 -4.94 -5.47 -8.47
CA MET A 95 -4.14 -4.49 -7.74
C MET A 95 -3.62 -5.08 -6.41
N MET A 96 -4.46 -5.78 -5.65
CA MET A 96 -4.06 -6.45 -4.42
C MET A 96 -3.00 -7.53 -4.67
N ALA A 97 -3.18 -8.34 -5.71
CA ALA A 97 -2.23 -9.38 -6.08
C ALA A 97 -0.86 -8.79 -6.44
N MET A 98 -0.82 -7.66 -7.15
CA MET A 98 0.43 -6.96 -7.47
C MET A 98 1.13 -6.42 -6.22
N PHE A 99 0.40 -5.87 -5.26
CA PHE A 99 0.97 -5.42 -3.97
C PHE A 99 1.56 -6.56 -3.16
N VAL A 100 0.87 -7.71 -3.12
CA VAL A 100 1.36 -8.93 -2.47
C VAL A 100 2.65 -9.41 -3.16
N ALA A 101 2.62 -9.55 -4.49
CA ALA A 101 3.78 -9.99 -5.26
C ALA A 101 4.98 -9.05 -5.10
N GLY A 102 4.77 -7.74 -5.21
CA GLY A 102 5.80 -6.73 -5.02
C GLY A 102 6.40 -6.76 -3.61
N THR A 103 5.56 -6.95 -2.59
CA THR A 103 6.02 -7.08 -1.20
C THR A 103 6.84 -8.34 -0.98
N VAL A 104 6.43 -9.48 -1.53
CA VAL A 104 7.18 -10.74 -1.42
C VAL A 104 8.54 -10.61 -2.12
N VAL A 105 8.56 -10.11 -3.35
CA VAL A 105 9.81 -9.92 -4.12
C VAL A 105 10.73 -8.93 -3.41
N GLY A 106 10.20 -7.76 -3.02
CA GLY A 106 10.95 -6.74 -2.30
C GLY A 106 11.49 -7.23 -0.95
N GLY A 107 10.69 -7.99 -0.20
CA GLY A 107 11.09 -8.62 1.06
C GLY A 107 12.21 -9.65 0.88
N LEU A 108 12.15 -10.47 -0.16
CA LEU A 108 13.20 -11.45 -0.49
C LEU A 108 14.51 -10.78 -0.91
N ILE A 109 14.44 -9.74 -1.75
CA ILE A 109 15.62 -8.98 -2.19
C ILE A 109 16.23 -8.22 -1.01
N GLY A 110 15.41 -7.52 -0.21
CA GLY A 110 15.84 -6.79 0.98
C GLY A 110 16.50 -7.70 2.02
N SER A 111 15.92 -8.88 2.26
CA SER A 111 16.49 -9.94 3.10
C SER A 111 17.89 -10.36 2.64
N LYS A 112 18.06 -10.63 1.34
CA LYS A 112 19.36 -11.02 0.76
C LYS A 112 20.38 -9.89 0.88
N PHE A 113 19.96 -8.63 0.66
CA PHE A 113 20.82 -7.47 0.75
C PHE A 113 21.30 -7.22 2.19
N LEU A 114 20.40 -7.25 3.17
CA LEU A 114 20.70 -7.11 4.60
C LEU A 114 21.67 -8.20 5.09
N LYS A 115 21.46 -9.46 4.71
CA LYS A 115 22.38 -10.56 5.06
C LYS A 115 23.76 -10.39 4.42
N LYS A 116 23.83 -9.90 3.18
CA LYS A 116 25.08 -9.80 2.42
C LYS A 116 25.94 -8.60 2.82
N HIS A 117 25.34 -7.45 3.13
CA HIS A 117 26.09 -6.21 3.38
C HIS A 117 26.09 -5.80 4.86
N VAL A 118 24.94 -5.82 5.53
CA VAL A 118 24.82 -5.31 6.92
C VAL A 118 25.38 -6.29 7.94
N ARG A 119 24.99 -7.57 7.86
CA ARG A 119 25.52 -8.60 8.78
C ARG A 119 27.01 -8.89 8.56
N LYS A 120 27.48 -8.69 7.33
CA LYS A 120 28.89 -8.88 6.97
C LYS A 120 29.77 -7.70 7.40
N ALA A 121 29.18 -6.51 7.55
CA ALA A 121 29.84 -5.32 8.07
C ALA A 121 29.80 -5.20 9.62
N LYS A 122 29.17 -6.16 10.33
CA LYS A 122 28.97 -6.14 11.80
C LYS A 122 28.28 -4.87 12.34
N ILE A 123 27.42 -4.25 11.53
CA ILE A 123 26.68 -3.03 11.93
C ILE A 123 25.41 -3.38 12.74
N ALA A 124 25.03 -4.66 12.81
CA ALA A 124 23.92 -5.19 13.59
C ALA A 124 24.25 -6.56 14.19
#